data_AF-A0A7C7Q4Z5-F1
#
_entry.id   AF-A0A7C7Q4Z5-F1
#
_cell.length_a   1.000
_cell.length_b   1.000
_cell.length_c   1.000
_cell.angle_alpha   90.00
_cell.angle_beta   90.00
_cell.angle_gamma   90.00
#
_symmetry.space_group_name_H-M   'P 1'
#
loop_
_entity.id
_entity.type
_entity.pdbx_description
1 polymer ?
#
loop_
_entity_poly.entity_id
_entity_poly.type
_entity_poly.pdbx_seq_one_letter_code
_entity_poly.pdbx_strand_id
1 'polypeptide(L)'
;SSNRRFHAQPNACPHCGPQIWLTDAHGHLLCRGTEAVLKRTGELIRNGYIVAIKGLGGFHLACDARNSSAVRTLRARKRRPAKPFAIMCADEDEVKRIAHVADWELQVLKSPQSPIVLLRERQSSDIAPEVAPNNLYQGVMLPYTPLHALLFQFSPPALVMTSGNLSEEPLCYRNDEALERLSGIADYFLLHDRDIHVPCDDSVVRPMAGGITVLRRARGYVPMPIDLPFNVDAPILGVGADLKNAFCIADERWAVMSQHIGDMENIETCDYFRRALMHLCSLLDVEPCVIAHDMHPRYYSTQLAQELSGVHIPIQHHYAHVLSCMVENGVTEPVIGVAFDGTGYGADGTVWGGEILLCTLTEFKRLGHLLPMPLAGGEAGIRKPARLAFSYIWSILATDALHHRGMERVLGYLDATELRIIPIQIARHLNTPMTSSMGRLFDATSALLGICGVASYEGQAAMELEMVATHAWDDARE
;
A
#
# COMPACT_ATOMS: atom_id res chain seq x y z
N SER A 1 39.61 -12.55 13.58
CA SER A 1 38.37 -12.29 12.84
C SER A 1 37.80 -13.54 12.14
N SER A 2 38.06 -14.77 12.60
CA SER A 2 37.62 -16.01 11.93
C SER A 2 36.19 -16.48 12.27
N ASN A 3 35.45 -15.73 13.09
CA ASN A 3 34.08 -16.08 13.47
C ASN A 3 33.09 -15.18 12.71
N ARG A 4 32.11 -15.77 12.04
CA ARG A 4 31.04 -15.05 11.31
C ARG A 4 30.24 -14.05 12.18
N ARG A 5 30.32 -14.17 13.51
CA ARG A 5 29.65 -13.30 14.50
C ARG A 5 30.55 -12.20 15.05
N PHE A 6 31.79 -12.08 14.58
CA PHE A 6 32.69 -11.02 15.01
C PHE A 6 32.11 -9.63 14.65
N HIS A 7 31.99 -8.73 15.62
CA HIS A 7 31.31 -7.42 15.52
C HIS A 7 29.84 -7.44 15.06
N ALA A 8 29.15 -8.58 15.14
CA ALA A 8 27.71 -8.62 14.98
C ALA A 8 27.04 -8.03 16.24
N GLN A 9 26.75 -6.73 16.22
CA GLN A 9 26.13 -6.00 17.34
C GLN A 9 24.85 -6.66 17.88
N PRO A 10 23.91 -7.18 17.04
CA PRO A 10 22.70 -7.83 17.55
C PRO A 10 22.88 -9.32 17.88
N ASN A 11 24.12 -9.81 18.06
CA ASN A 11 24.38 -11.23 18.31
C ASN A 11 23.86 -11.67 19.68
N ALA A 12 23.17 -12.81 19.72
CA ALA A 12 22.55 -13.35 20.93
C ALA A 12 22.47 -14.88 20.91
N CYS A 13 22.10 -15.48 22.05
CA CYS A 13 21.82 -16.92 22.20
C CYS A 13 20.66 -17.14 23.19
N PRO A 14 20.15 -18.38 23.36
CA PRO A 14 19.06 -18.64 24.29
C PRO A 14 19.31 -18.21 25.76
N HIS A 15 20.57 -18.02 26.17
CA HIS A 15 20.92 -17.61 27.54
C HIS A 15 20.86 -16.10 27.79
N CYS A 16 21.28 -15.27 26.82
CA CYS A 16 21.37 -13.80 26.98
C CYS A 16 20.46 -13.03 26.02
N GLY A 17 19.86 -13.73 25.07
CA GLY A 17 19.03 -13.16 24.02
C GLY A 17 17.57 -13.02 24.41
N PRO A 18 16.79 -12.40 23.51
CA PRO A 18 15.38 -12.21 23.73
C PRO A 18 14.63 -13.54 23.83
N GLN A 19 13.56 -13.53 24.61
CA GLN A 19 12.69 -14.67 24.86
C GLN A 19 11.32 -14.44 24.21
N ILE A 20 10.71 -15.54 23.77
CA ILE A 20 9.34 -15.53 23.24
C ILE A 20 8.36 -16.08 24.27
N TRP A 21 7.12 -15.61 24.23
CA TRP A 21 6.01 -16.14 25.01
C TRP A 21 4.69 -15.98 24.27
N LEU A 22 3.70 -16.78 24.68
CA LEU A 22 2.36 -16.77 24.10
C LEU A 22 1.35 -16.30 25.16
N THR A 23 0.45 -15.40 24.79
CA THR A 23 -0.68 -14.98 25.64
C THR A 23 -2.02 -15.15 24.92
N ASP A 24 -3.11 -15.13 25.71
CA ASP A 24 -4.45 -14.89 25.18
C ASP A 24 -4.65 -13.40 24.81
N ALA A 25 -5.85 -13.06 24.33
CA ALA A 25 -6.23 -11.69 23.97
C ALA A 25 -6.29 -10.69 25.15
N HIS A 26 -6.25 -11.18 26.39
CA HIS A 26 -6.21 -10.35 27.60
C HIS A 26 -4.80 -10.21 28.17
N GLY A 27 -3.79 -10.79 27.52
CA GLY A 27 -2.40 -10.75 27.96
C GLY A 27 -2.07 -11.80 29.04
N HIS A 28 -2.96 -12.75 29.33
CA HIS A 28 -2.64 -13.84 30.25
C HIS A 28 -1.68 -14.82 29.60
N LEU A 29 -0.60 -15.12 30.32
CA LEU A 29 0.45 -16.02 29.85
C LEU A 29 -0.08 -17.45 29.70
N LEU A 30 0.02 -18.00 28.50
CA LEU A 30 -0.35 -19.38 28.18
C LEU A 30 0.85 -20.31 28.17
N CYS A 31 1.98 -19.84 27.64
CA CYS A 31 3.16 -20.68 27.43
C CYS A 31 4.46 -19.86 27.39
N ARG A 32 5.55 -20.49 27.84
CA ARG A 32 6.94 -20.03 27.73
C ARG A 32 7.83 -21.14 27.18
N GLY A 33 9.00 -20.77 26.69
CA GLY A 33 9.98 -21.68 26.12
C GLY A 33 9.77 -21.85 24.61
N THR A 34 10.87 -21.74 23.86
CA THR A 34 10.82 -21.57 22.40
C THR A 34 10.01 -22.64 21.69
N GLU A 35 10.31 -23.91 21.91
CA GLU A 35 9.62 -25.02 21.22
C GLU A 35 8.14 -25.11 21.60
N ALA A 36 7.82 -25.01 22.90
CA ALA A 36 6.45 -25.11 23.38
C ALA A 36 5.57 -23.95 22.86
N VAL A 37 6.12 -22.73 22.85
CA VAL A 37 5.45 -21.53 22.30
C VAL A 37 5.20 -21.68 20.79
N LEU A 38 6.20 -22.10 20.02
CA LEU A 38 6.07 -22.28 18.57
C LEU A 38 5.07 -23.39 18.22
N LYS A 39 5.17 -24.54 18.87
CA LYS A 39 4.24 -25.66 18.69
C LYS A 39 2.81 -25.25 19.01
N ARG A 40 2.61 -24.60 20.16
CA ARG A 40 1.27 -24.15 20.56
C ARG A 40 0.70 -23.11 19.61
N THR A 41 1.53 -22.18 19.14
CA THR A 41 1.12 -21.18 18.15
C THR A 41 0.69 -21.84 16.84
N GLY A 42 1.49 -22.78 16.32
CA GLY A 42 1.16 -23.55 15.12
C GLY A 42 -0.16 -24.33 15.25
N GLU A 43 -0.39 -24.99 16.40
CA GLU A 43 -1.64 -25.67 16.71
C GLU A 43 -2.85 -24.72 16.70
N LEU A 44 -2.73 -23.54 17.30
CA LEU A 44 -3.81 -22.55 17.32
C LEU A 44 -4.16 -22.08 15.91
N ILE A 45 -3.16 -21.80 15.08
CA ILE A 45 -3.38 -21.40 13.68
C ILE A 45 -4.06 -22.53 12.89
N ARG A 46 -3.63 -23.80 13.05
CA ARG A 46 -4.29 -24.97 12.42
C ARG A 46 -5.74 -25.11 12.84
N ASN A 47 -6.07 -24.74 14.08
CA ASN A 47 -7.43 -24.77 14.60
C ASN A 47 -8.28 -23.56 14.15
N GLY A 48 -7.76 -22.70 13.26
CA GLY A 48 -8.50 -21.58 12.67
C GLY A 48 -8.50 -20.29 13.50
N TYR A 49 -7.69 -20.21 14.56
CA TYR A 49 -7.53 -18.98 15.34
C TYR A 49 -6.63 -17.97 14.63
N ILE A 50 -6.85 -16.69 14.94
CA ILE A 50 -6.02 -15.58 14.49
C ILE A 50 -4.99 -15.27 15.57
N VAL A 51 -3.70 -15.26 15.20
CA VAL A 51 -2.60 -14.95 16.12
C VAL A 51 -1.90 -13.67 15.69
N ALA A 52 -1.74 -12.72 16.61
CA ALA A 52 -0.86 -11.57 16.42
C ALA A 52 0.59 -12.00 16.71
N ILE A 53 1.48 -11.85 15.74
CA ILE A 53 2.89 -12.26 15.83
C ILE A 53 3.78 -11.03 15.79
N LYS A 54 4.60 -10.81 16.81
CA LYS A 54 5.60 -9.75 16.80
C LYS A 54 6.75 -10.13 15.85
N GLY A 55 6.87 -9.39 14.75
CA GLY A 55 7.90 -9.54 13.72
C GLY A 55 9.11 -8.64 13.94
N LEU A 56 9.82 -8.32 12.84
CA LEU A 56 11.00 -7.45 12.89
C LEU A 56 10.65 -5.97 12.98
N GLY A 57 9.69 -5.52 12.15
CA GLY A 57 9.29 -4.11 12.02
C GLY A 57 7.94 -3.78 12.67
N GLY A 58 7.22 -4.78 13.16
CA GLY A 58 5.94 -4.60 13.87
C GLY A 58 5.20 -5.92 13.98
N PHE A 59 3.91 -5.86 14.30
CA PHE A 59 3.07 -7.04 14.43
C PHE A 59 2.46 -7.48 13.09
N HIS A 60 2.28 -8.78 12.90
CA HIS A 60 1.42 -9.35 11.87
C HIS A 60 0.20 -10.00 12.50
N LEU A 61 -0.95 -9.91 11.84
CA LEU A 61 -2.10 -10.78 12.12
C LEU A 61 -2.01 -11.99 11.19
N ALA A 62 -1.96 -13.17 11.80
CA ALA A 62 -1.73 -14.43 11.13
C ALA A 62 -2.89 -15.42 11.28
N CYS A 63 -3.27 -16.07 10.19
CA CYS A 63 -4.16 -17.22 10.18
C CYS A 63 -3.82 -18.15 9.01
N ASP A 64 -4.34 -19.37 8.99
CA ASP A 64 -4.17 -20.28 7.86
C ASP A 64 -4.78 -19.67 6.58
N ALA A 65 -3.98 -19.51 5.53
CA ALA A 65 -4.40 -18.91 4.26
C ALA A 65 -5.36 -19.80 3.45
N ARG A 66 -5.49 -21.08 3.80
CA ARG A 66 -6.39 -22.03 3.16
C ARG A 66 -7.71 -22.20 3.92
N ASN A 67 -7.81 -21.64 5.13
CA ASN A 67 -9.01 -21.72 5.94
C ASN A 67 -9.92 -20.51 5.68
N SER A 68 -10.88 -20.65 4.74
CA SER A 68 -11.84 -19.58 4.41
C SER A 68 -12.59 -19.02 5.62
N SER A 69 -12.88 -19.83 6.64
CA SER A 69 -13.58 -19.32 7.84
C SER A 69 -12.69 -18.40 8.68
N ALA A 70 -11.40 -18.75 8.83
CA ALA A 70 -10.44 -17.92 9.54
C ALA A 70 -10.18 -16.62 8.77
N VAL A 71 -10.00 -16.69 7.45
CA VAL A 71 -9.77 -15.51 6.59
C VAL A 71 -10.98 -14.57 6.62
N ARG A 72 -12.22 -15.08 6.51
CA ARG A 72 -13.44 -14.27 6.64
C ARG A 72 -13.57 -13.62 8.02
N THR A 73 -13.22 -14.34 9.09
CA THR A 73 -13.22 -13.80 10.45
C THR A 73 -12.22 -12.67 10.58
N LEU A 74 -11.00 -12.84 10.05
CA LEU A 74 -9.97 -11.81 10.05
C LEU A 74 -10.43 -10.55 9.29
N ARG A 75 -11.05 -10.71 8.11
CA ARG A 75 -11.61 -9.57 7.36
C ARG A 75 -12.68 -8.82 8.12
N ALA A 76 -13.61 -9.54 8.74
CA ALA A 76 -14.69 -8.95 9.51
C ALA A 76 -14.15 -8.14 10.70
N ARG A 77 -13.24 -8.73 11.48
CA ARG A 77 -12.65 -8.06 12.65
C ARG A 77 -11.75 -6.87 12.26
N LYS A 78 -10.97 -6.98 11.18
CA LYS A 78 -10.10 -5.90 10.67
C LYS A 78 -10.87 -4.82 9.87
N ARG A 79 -12.16 -5.03 9.60
CA ARG A 79 -13.01 -4.17 8.74
C ARG A 79 -12.40 -3.96 7.35
N ARG A 80 -11.85 -5.04 6.78
CA ARG A 80 -11.14 -5.04 5.49
C ARG A 80 -11.79 -6.02 4.52
N PRO A 81 -12.89 -5.64 3.84
CA PRO A 81 -13.72 -6.58 3.09
C PRO A 81 -13.04 -7.12 1.83
N ALA A 82 -12.33 -6.29 1.06
CA ALA A 82 -11.79 -6.72 -0.24
C ALA A 82 -10.28 -6.53 -0.43
N LYS A 83 -9.63 -5.57 0.25
CA LYS A 83 -8.20 -5.29 0.04
C LYS A 83 -7.35 -6.58 0.26
N PRO A 84 -6.53 -7.03 -0.71
CA PRO A 84 -5.82 -8.30 -0.64
C PRO A 84 -4.95 -8.44 0.60
N PHE A 85 -4.83 -9.66 1.13
CA PHE A 85 -3.87 -10.00 2.17
C PHE A 85 -2.59 -10.56 1.56
N ALA A 86 -1.45 -10.33 2.23
CA ALA A 86 -0.21 -11.00 1.90
C ALA A 86 -0.19 -12.39 2.54
N ILE A 87 0.49 -13.33 1.89
CA ILE A 87 0.68 -14.71 2.32
C ILE A 87 2.17 -14.96 2.50
N MET A 88 2.56 -15.48 3.65
CA MET A 88 3.88 -16.05 3.85
C MET A 88 3.82 -17.56 3.60
N CYS A 89 4.64 -18.02 2.66
CA CYS A 89 4.81 -19.45 2.39
C CYS A 89 6.00 -19.99 3.20
N ALA A 90 5.93 -21.27 3.58
CA ALA A 90 7.00 -21.94 4.33
C ALA A 90 8.32 -22.00 3.55
N ASP A 91 8.22 -22.27 2.24
CA ASP A 91 9.36 -22.50 1.34
C ASP A 91 8.98 -22.22 -0.12
N GLU A 92 9.96 -22.40 -1.02
CA GLU A 92 9.83 -22.19 -2.45
C GLU A 92 8.87 -23.16 -3.13
N ASP A 93 8.76 -24.39 -2.62
CA ASP A 93 7.91 -25.42 -3.19
C ASP A 93 6.44 -25.07 -2.96
N GLU A 94 6.12 -24.55 -1.78
CA GLU A 94 4.79 -24.01 -1.48
C GLU A 94 4.44 -22.80 -2.35
N VAL A 95 5.40 -21.89 -2.62
CA VAL A 95 5.19 -20.77 -3.57
C VAL A 95 4.82 -21.28 -4.96
N LYS A 96 5.60 -22.25 -5.49
CA LYS A 96 5.37 -22.84 -6.81
C LYS A 96 4.03 -23.58 -6.92
N ARG A 97 3.52 -24.09 -5.79
CA ARG A 97 2.24 -24.78 -5.71
C ARG A 97 1.05 -23.83 -5.86
N ILE A 98 1.13 -22.62 -5.29
CA ILE A 98 0.02 -21.65 -5.28
C ILE A 98 0.09 -20.63 -6.43
N ALA A 99 1.29 -20.34 -6.96
CA ALA A 99 1.48 -19.28 -7.95
C ALA A 99 2.39 -19.69 -9.11
N HIS A 100 2.21 -19.02 -10.23
CA HIS A 100 3.17 -18.99 -11.33
C HIS A 100 4.35 -18.13 -10.91
N VAL A 101 5.54 -18.71 -10.92
CA VAL A 101 6.78 -18.04 -10.51
C VAL A 101 7.93 -18.49 -11.41
N ALA A 102 8.62 -17.52 -12.00
CA ALA A 102 9.86 -17.75 -12.74
C ALA A 102 11.07 -17.75 -11.78
N ASP A 103 12.18 -18.34 -12.21
CA ASP A 103 13.38 -18.48 -11.36
C ASP A 103 13.93 -17.13 -10.87
N TRP A 104 13.83 -16.08 -11.69
CA TRP A 104 14.29 -14.74 -11.32
C TRP A 104 13.36 -14.06 -10.32
N GLU A 105 12.04 -14.27 -10.40
CA GLU A 105 11.06 -13.79 -9.43
C GLU A 105 11.26 -14.48 -8.07
N LEU A 106 11.63 -15.76 -8.10
CA LEU A 106 12.01 -16.51 -6.91
C LEU A 106 13.30 -15.96 -6.27
N GLN A 107 14.25 -15.46 -7.06
CA GLN A 107 15.42 -14.76 -6.50
C GLN A 107 15.01 -13.46 -5.79
N VAL A 108 13.99 -12.75 -6.27
CA VAL A 108 13.47 -11.55 -5.59
C VAL A 108 12.88 -11.93 -4.22
N LEU A 109 12.08 -13.00 -4.14
CA LEU A 109 11.57 -13.53 -2.86
C LEU A 109 12.68 -13.90 -1.88
N LYS A 110 13.76 -14.50 -2.37
CA LYS A 110 14.92 -14.97 -1.58
C LYS A 110 15.95 -13.88 -1.29
N SER A 111 15.76 -12.69 -1.85
CA SER A 111 16.68 -11.57 -1.64
C SER A 111 16.77 -11.23 -0.14
N PRO A 112 17.87 -10.61 0.32
CA PRO A 112 17.99 -10.11 1.68
C PRO A 112 16.87 -9.14 2.07
N GLN A 113 16.27 -8.45 1.08
CA GLN A 113 15.11 -7.58 1.25
C GLN A 113 13.85 -8.38 1.61
N SER A 114 13.72 -9.62 1.11
CA SER A 114 12.58 -10.52 1.31
C SER A 114 11.22 -9.80 1.22
N PRO A 115 10.90 -9.11 0.11
CA PRO A 115 9.67 -8.35 -0.02
C PRO A 115 8.46 -9.27 -0.21
N ILE A 116 7.26 -8.69 -0.13
CA ILE A 116 6.06 -9.28 -0.71
C ILE A 116 6.12 -9.10 -2.22
N VAL A 117 6.06 -10.19 -2.97
CA VAL A 117 6.09 -10.23 -4.44
C VAL A 117 4.69 -10.56 -4.94
N LEU A 118 4.14 -9.74 -5.84
CA LEU A 118 2.86 -10.03 -6.48
C LEU A 118 3.04 -11.08 -7.58
N LEU A 119 2.50 -12.27 -7.37
CA LEU A 119 2.62 -13.41 -8.29
C LEU A 119 1.25 -13.85 -8.77
N ARG A 120 1.15 -14.26 -10.04
CA ARG A 120 -0.11 -14.73 -10.63
C ARG A 120 -0.51 -16.06 -10.00
N GLU A 121 -1.72 -16.13 -9.46
CA GLU A 121 -2.25 -17.32 -8.83
C GLU A 121 -2.44 -18.45 -9.85
N ARG A 122 -2.18 -19.69 -9.44
CA ARG A 122 -2.52 -20.88 -10.23
C ARG A 122 -3.99 -21.23 -10.04
N GLN A 123 -4.65 -21.70 -11.10
CA GLN A 123 -6.01 -22.24 -10.99
C GLN A 123 -6.13 -23.42 -10.01
N SER A 124 -5.03 -24.18 -9.81
CA SER A 124 -4.96 -25.29 -8.86
C SER A 124 -4.61 -24.87 -7.42
N SER A 125 -4.50 -23.57 -7.15
CA SER A 125 -4.26 -23.04 -5.81
C SER A 125 -5.39 -23.46 -4.85
N ASP A 126 -5.02 -23.82 -3.63
CA ASP A 126 -5.96 -24.10 -2.53
C ASP A 126 -5.99 -22.96 -1.50
N ILE A 127 -5.44 -21.79 -1.84
CA ILE A 127 -5.60 -20.57 -1.05
C ILE A 127 -7.07 -20.18 -1.06
N ALA A 128 -7.56 -19.74 0.10
CA ALA A 128 -8.94 -19.29 0.22
C ALA A 128 -9.17 -18.08 -0.71
N PRO A 129 -10.24 -18.05 -1.53
CA PRO A 129 -10.49 -16.96 -2.47
C PRO A 129 -10.70 -15.62 -1.74
N GLU A 130 -11.09 -15.66 -0.46
CA GLU A 130 -11.19 -14.48 0.38
C GLU A 130 -9.82 -13.86 0.70
N VAL A 131 -8.67 -14.47 0.41
CA VAL A 131 -7.36 -13.84 0.63
C VAL A 131 -7.15 -12.65 -0.32
N ALA A 132 -7.54 -12.79 -1.58
CA ALA A 132 -7.45 -11.73 -2.59
C ALA A 132 -8.69 -11.78 -3.51
N PRO A 133 -9.87 -11.35 -3.03
CA PRO A 133 -11.11 -11.48 -3.78
C PRO A 133 -11.04 -10.67 -5.08
N ASN A 134 -11.54 -11.26 -6.17
CA ASN A 134 -11.54 -10.69 -7.52
C ASN A 134 -10.15 -10.27 -8.02
N ASN A 135 -9.09 -10.93 -7.55
CA ASN A 135 -7.72 -10.64 -7.93
C ASN A 135 -7.02 -11.91 -8.43
N LEU A 136 -6.37 -11.82 -9.59
CA LEU A 136 -5.61 -12.93 -10.18
C LEU A 136 -4.20 -13.07 -9.59
N TYR A 137 -3.79 -12.13 -8.73
CA TYR A 137 -2.46 -12.10 -8.12
C TYR A 137 -2.55 -12.27 -6.60
N GLN A 138 -1.61 -13.03 -6.06
CA GLN A 138 -1.37 -13.17 -4.63
C GLN A 138 -0.12 -12.39 -4.24
N GLY A 139 -0.16 -11.69 -3.12
CA GLY A 139 1.03 -11.09 -2.52
C GLY A 139 1.77 -12.16 -1.70
N VAL A 140 2.87 -12.68 -2.21
CA VAL A 140 3.59 -13.81 -1.60
C VAL A 140 4.91 -13.35 -0.99
N MET A 141 5.28 -13.88 0.16
CA MET A 141 6.57 -13.64 0.81
C MET A 141 7.13 -14.92 1.43
N LEU A 142 8.42 -14.94 1.71
CA LEU A 142 9.10 -16.04 2.41
C LEU A 142 9.41 -15.67 3.87
N PRO A 143 9.73 -16.66 4.74
CA PRO A 143 10.06 -16.42 6.13
C PRO A 143 11.39 -15.65 6.22
N TYR A 144 11.33 -14.39 6.62
CA TYR A 144 12.50 -13.51 6.66
C TYR A 144 13.16 -13.37 8.04
N THR A 145 12.61 -14.00 9.08
CA THR A 145 13.23 -14.07 10.41
C THR A 145 13.34 -15.51 10.90
N PRO A 146 14.27 -15.82 11.83
CA PRO A 146 14.31 -17.14 12.47
C PRO A 146 13.00 -17.52 13.15
N LEU A 147 12.27 -16.55 13.71
CA LEU A 147 10.98 -16.81 14.35
C LEU A 147 9.97 -17.37 13.34
N HIS A 148 9.86 -16.74 12.17
CA HIS A 148 8.96 -17.19 11.10
C HIS A 148 9.38 -18.59 10.60
N ALA A 149 10.67 -18.78 10.30
CA ALA A 149 11.17 -20.06 9.80
C ALA A 149 10.93 -21.22 10.79
N LEU A 150 11.11 -20.98 12.09
CA LEU A 150 10.84 -21.98 13.13
C LEU A 150 9.34 -22.23 13.34
N LEU A 151 8.49 -21.21 13.18
CA LEU A 151 7.04 -21.37 13.29
C LEU A 151 6.47 -22.31 12.23
N PHE A 152 7.00 -22.25 10.99
CA PHE A 152 6.57 -23.13 9.89
C PHE A 152 6.84 -24.62 10.12
N GLN A 153 7.68 -24.99 11.08
CA GLN A 153 7.82 -26.40 11.50
C GLN A 153 6.54 -26.94 12.16
N PHE A 154 5.69 -26.05 12.68
CA PHE A 154 4.49 -26.39 13.45
C PHE A 154 3.20 -25.81 12.88
N SER A 155 3.25 -24.80 12.02
CA SER A 155 2.07 -24.18 11.39
C SER A 155 1.70 -24.81 10.03
N PRO A 156 0.54 -24.45 9.44
CA PRO A 156 0.27 -24.68 8.03
C PRO A 156 1.35 -24.06 7.12
N PRO A 157 1.53 -24.57 5.89
CA PRO A 157 2.61 -24.12 5.01
C PRO A 157 2.35 -22.76 4.35
N ALA A 158 1.12 -22.25 4.37
CA ALA A 158 0.78 -20.91 3.89
C ALA A 158 -0.05 -20.16 4.94
N LEU A 159 0.47 -19.02 5.38
CA LEU A 159 -0.19 -18.18 6.39
C LEU A 159 -0.51 -16.82 5.80
N VAL A 160 -1.71 -16.30 6.04
CA VAL A 160 -1.95 -14.86 5.89
C VAL A 160 -1.02 -14.13 6.85
N MET A 161 -0.32 -13.10 6.37
CA MET A 161 0.56 -12.23 7.16
C MET A 161 0.26 -10.77 6.82
N THR A 162 -0.81 -10.23 7.40
CA THR A 162 -1.18 -8.81 7.21
C THR A 162 -0.69 -7.96 8.36
N SER A 163 -0.47 -6.66 8.13
CA SER A 163 -0.05 -5.70 9.16
C SER A 163 -0.96 -5.73 10.41
N GLY A 164 -0.36 -5.62 11.59
CA GLY A 164 -1.05 -5.62 12.88
C GLY A 164 -1.59 -4.26 13.24
N ASN A 165 -2.69 -3.85 12.61
CA ASN A 165 -3.39 -2.59 12.86
C ASN A 165 -4.86 -2.71 12.45
N LEU A 166 -5.70 -1.85 13.02
CA LEU A 166 -7.01 -1.58 12.44
C LEU A 166 -6.82 -0.84 11.10
N SER A 167 -7.71 -1.07 10.13
CA SER A 167 -7.57 -0.49 8.78
C SER A 167 -7.24 1.01 8.85
N GLU A 168 -6.23 1.43 8.06
CA GLU A 168 -5.76 2.84 7.92
C GLU A 168 -4.99 3.44 9.11
N GLU A 169 -4.84 2.71 10.22
CA GLU A 169 -3.98 3.15 11.33
C GLU A 169 -2.51 2.69 11.15
N PRO A 170 -1.53 3.35 11.80
CA PRO A 170 -0.15 2.88 11.83
C PRO A 170 0.01 1.49 12.44
N LEU A 171 1.03 0.77 11.97
CA LEU A 171 1.43 -0.56 12.43
C LEU A 171 1.73 -0.58 13.94
N CYS A 172 1.07 -1.47 14.69
CA CYS A 172 1.45 -1.70 16.09
C CYS A 172 2.83 -2.37 16.13
N TYR A 173 3.70 -1.92 17.04
CA TYR A 173 5.05 -2.49 17.17
C TYR A 173 5.46 -2.73 18.63
N ARG A 174 4.77 -2.12 19.59
CA ARG A 174 4.99 -2.36 21.02
C ARG A 174 4.04 -3.43 21.57
N ASN A 175 4.47 -4.14 22.62
CA ASN A 175 3.69 -5.26 23.18
C ASN A 175 2.40 -4.80 23.87
N ASP A 176 2.49 -3.71 24.63
CA ASP A 176 1.37 -3.06 25.31
C ASP A 176 0.32 -2.56 24.31
N GLU A 177 0.78 -1.80 23.32
CA GLU A 177 -0.04 -1.27 22.22
C GLU A 177 -0.76 -2.40 21.45
N ALA A 178 -0.06 -3.48 21.12
CA ALA A 178 -0.65 -4.58 20.36
C ALA A 178 -1.77 -5.28 21.14
N LEU A 179 -1.58 -5.52 22.45
CA LEU A 179 -2.62 -6.11 23.29
C LEU A 179 -3.85 -5.20 23.40
N GLU A 180 -3.64 -3.89 23.53
CA GLU A 180 -4.73 -2.91 23.60
C GLU A 180 -5.51 -2.84 22.27
N ARG A 181 -4.82 -2.58 21.16
CA ARG A 181 -5.44 -2.29 19.86
C ARG A 181 -5.90 -3.52 19.09
N LEU A 182 -5.22 -4.66 19.25
CA LEU A 182 -5.47 -5.86 18.44
C LEU A 182 -6.29 -6.94 19.18
N SER A 183 -6.62 -6.78 20.46
CA SER A 183 -7.41 -7.76 21.23
C SER A 183 -8.81 -8.02 20.66
N GLY A 184 -9.39 -7.05 19.96
CA GLY A 184 -10.64 -7.22 19.21
C GLY A 184 -10.50 -7.97 17.88
N ILE A 185 -9.27 -8.26 17.45
CA ILE A 185 -8.94 -8.87 16.16
C ILE A 185 -8.28 -10.24 16.34
N ALA A 186 -7.18 -10.31 17.09
CA ALA A 186 -6.44 -11.53 17.34
C ALA A 186 -6.97 -12.27 18.57
N ASP A 187 -7.03 -13.60 18.48
CA ASP A 187 -7.40 -14.46 19.61
C ASP A 187 -6.21 -14.69 20.56
N TYR A 188 -4.98 -14.64 20.04
CA TYR A 188 -3.74 -14.90 20.78
C TYR A 188 -2.58 -14.01 20.31
N PHE A 189 -1.55 -13.88 21.14
CA PHE A 189 -0.39 -13.04 20.89
C PHE A 189 0.93 -13.78 21.11
N LEU A 190 1.72 -13.92 20.04
CA LEU A 190 3.10 -14.40 20.07
C LEU A 190 4.03 -13.19 20.20
N LEU A 191 4.61 -13.02 21.39
CA LEU A 191 5.37 -11.83 21.79
C LEU A 191 6.85 -12.15 22.01
N HIS A 192 7.68 -11.10 22.00
CA HIS A 192 9.06 -11.15 22.45
C HIS A 192 9.51 -9.83 23.10
N ASP A 193 10.59 -9.90 23.88
CA ASP A 193 11.17 -8.80 24.67
C ASP A 193 12.28 -8.04 23.94
N ARG A 194 12.56 -8.36 22.68
CA ARG A 194 13.30 -7.45 21.80
C ARG A 194 12.39 -6.29 21.36
N ASP A 195 12.71 -5.08 21.78
CA ASP A 195 11.97 -3.89 21.36
C ASP A 195 12.20 -3.56 19.89
N ILE A 196 11.18 -2.96 19.27
CA ILE A 196 11.23 -2.44 17.91
C ILE A 196 11.35 -0.93 18.05
N HIS A 197 12.50 -0.38 17.67
CA HIS A 197 12.76 1.06 17.80
C HIS A 197 12.10 1.86 16.67
N VAL A 198 12.20 1.34 15.44
CA VAL A 198 11.62 1.96 14.24
C VAL A 198 10.64 0.97 13.63
N PRO A 199 9.32 1.26 13.65
CA PRO A 199 8.37 0.41 12.97
C PRO A 199 8.58 0.49 11.45
N CYS A 200 8.33 -0.61 10.76
CA CYS A 200 8.59 -0.70 9.33
C CYS A 200 7.69 -1.77 8.69
N ASP A 201 6.82 -1.34 7.79
CA ASP A 201 5.99 -2.24 6.98
C ASP A 201 6.82 -3.14 6.07
N ASP A 202 6.21 -4.23 5.62
CA ASP A 202 6.76 -5.06 4.57
C ASP A 202 6.71 -4.34 3.22
N SER A 203 7.83 -4.32 2.51
CA SER A 203 7.91 -3.83 1.14
C SER A 203 7.10 -4.71 0.19
N VAL A 204 6.51 -4.09 -0.83
CA VAL A 204 5.71 -4.78 -1.85
C VAL A 204 6.28 -4.47 -3.23
N VAL A 205 6.52 -5.50 -4.03
CA VAL A 205 7.07 -5.38 -5.38
C VAL A 205 6.23 -6.19 -6.38
N ARG A 206 6.19 -5.72 -7.62
CA ARG A 206 5.58 -6.43 -8.76
C ARG A 206 6.67 -6.75 -9.78
N PRO A 207 6.90 -8.03 -10.10
CA PRO A 207 7.67 -8.42 -11.27
C PRO A 207 7.04 -7.87 -12.55
N MET A 208 7.82 -7.19 -13.39
CA MET A 208 7.37 -6.61 -14.65
C MET A 208 8.39 -6.90 -15.77
N ALA A 209 7.99 -6.68 -17.02
CA ALA A 209 8.92 -6.73 -18.14
C ALA A 209 10.02 -5.67 -17.94
N GLY A 210 11.26 -6.10 -17.68
CA GLY A 210 12.40 -5.22 -17.44
C GLY A 210 12.90 -5.16 -15.98
N GLY A 211 12.24 -5.83 -15.03
CA GLY A 211 12.74 -5.92 -13.66
C GLY A 211 11.63 -5.95 -12.61
N ILE A 212 11.87 -5.30 -11.46
CA ILE A 212 10.89 -5.15 -10.39
C ILE A 212 10.38 -3.72 -10.34
N THR A 213 9.07 -3.55 -10.16
CA THR A 213 8.46 -2.27 -9.81
C THR A 213 8.15 -2.29 -8.32
N VAL A 214 8.69 -1.33 -7.56
CA VAL A 214 8.42 -1.20 -6.13
C VAL A 214 7.10 -0.47 -5.93
N LEU A 215 6.11 -1.16 -5.37
CA LEU A 215 4.80 -0.59 -5.05
C LEU A 215 4.76 0.01 -3.63
N ARG A 216 5.58 -0.54 -2.74
CA ARG A 216 5.82 0.01 -1.40
C ARG A 216 7.27 -0.20 -1.02
N ARG A 217 8.00 0.91 -0.79
CA ARG A 217 9.37 0.91 -0.30
C ARG A 217 9.39 1.03 1.23
N ALA A 218 9.77 -0.03 1.93
CA ALA A 218 9.84 -0.08 3.38
C ALA A 218 10.95 -1.05 3.83
N ARG A 219 10.62 -2.12 4.56
CA ARG A 219 11.59 -3.10 5.08
C ARG A 219 12.48 -3.65 3.97
N GLY A 220 13.78 -3.70 4.25
CA GLY A 220 14.80 -4.21 3.35
C GLY A 220 15.36 -3.18 2.37
N TYR A 221 14.61 -2.12 2.06
CA TYR A 221 15.04 -1.05 1.15
C TYR A 221 15.45 0.22 1.88
N VAL A 222 14.78 0.57 2.97
CA VAL A 222 15.11 1.74 3.78
C VAL A 222 16.19 1.37 4.80
N PRO A 223 17.21 2.22 5.04
CA PRO A 223 17.44 3.57 4.51
C PRO A 223 18.46 3.61 3.36
N MET A 224 18.45 2.65 2.42
CA MET A 224 19.39 2.66 1.30
C MET A 224 19.16 3.91 0.43
N PRO A 225 20.21 4.70 0.14
CA PRO A 225 20.08 5.91 -0.66
C PRO A 225 19.81 5.60 -2.13
N ILE A 226 19.29 6.59 -2.83
CA ILE A 226 19.20 6.70 -4.28
C ILE A 226 20.29 7.68 -4.71
N ASP A 227 21.14 7.29 -5.66
CA ASP A 227 22.12 8.21 -6.26
C ASP A 227 21.39 9.21 -7.17
N LEU A 228 21.62 10.50 -6.95
CA LEU A 228 21.08 11.55 -7.80
C LEU A 228 21.99 11.76 -9.02
N PRO A 229 21.43 12.06 -10.21
CA PRO A 229 22.22 12.38 -11.40
C PRO A 229 22.84 13.79 -11.35
N PHE A 230 22.62 14.53 -10.26
CA PHE A 230 23.10 15.87 -10.00
C PHE A 230 23.38 16.04 -8.50
N ASN A 231 24.09 17.11 -8.14
CA ASN A 231 24.25 17.49 -6.74
C ASN A 231 23.18 18.50 -6.34
N VAL A 232 22.70 18.41 -5.11
CA VAL A 232 21.90 19.45 -4.46
C VAL A 232 22.83 20.40 -3.69
N ASP A 233 22.57 21.70 -3.78
CA ASP A 233 23.42 22.73 -3.16
C ASP A 233 23.14 22.91 -1.65
N ALA A 234 22.03 22.36 -1.17
CA ALA A 234 21.64 22.40 0.23
C ALA A 234 20.71 21.21 0.55
N PRO A 235 20.63 20.80 1.83
CA PRO A 235 19.73 19.74 2.23
C PRO A 235 18.24 20.06 1.99
N ILE A 236 17.55 19.16 1.30
CA ILE A 236 16.14 19.29 0.91
C ILE A 236 15.30 18.20 1.59
N LEU A 237 14.17 18.57 2.18
CA LEU A 237 13.11 17.67 2.61
C LEU A 237 11.96 17.71 1.61
N GLY A 238 11.68 16.58 0.95
CA GLY A 238 10.42 16.38 0.22
C GLY A 238 9.41 15.68 1.14
N VAL A 239 8.33 16.36 1.54
CA VAL A 239 7.34 15.79 2.48
C VAL A 239 6.36 14.80 1.84
N GLY A 240 6.29 14.74 0.51
CA GLY A 240 5.42 13.84 -0.24
C GLY A 240 3.96 14.29 -0.32
N ALA A 241 3.09 13.37 -0.75
CA ALA A 241 1.63 13.53 -0.80
C ALA A 241 0.95 12.89 0.42
N ASP A 242 -0.34 13.11 0.64
CA ASP A 242 -1.04 12.54 1.81
C ASP A 242 -1.31 11.04 1.71
N LEU A 243 -1.65 10.53 0.51
CA LEU A 243 -1.93 9.11 0.32
C LEU A 243 -0.64 8.34 0.09
N LYS A 244 -0.52 7.18 0.76
CA LYS A 244 0.64 6.29 0.74
C LYS A 244 1.97 7.03 0.97
N ASN A 245 1.97 8.02 1.86
CA ASN A 245 3.07 8.94 2.10
C ASN A 245 4.41 8.23 2.35
N ALA A 246 5.46 8.80 1.78
CA ALA A 246 6.84 8.64 2.18
C ALA A 246 7.55 9.97 1.92
N PHE A 247 8.35 10.44 2.88
CA PHE A 247 9.15 11.64 2.70
C PHE A 247 10.57 11.27 2.23
N CYS A 248 11.32 12.27 1.77
CA CYS A 248 12.67 12.10 1.25
C CYS A 248 13.59 13.20 1.80
N ILE A 249 14.80 12.85 2.21
CA ILE A 249 15.87 13.79 2.51
C ILE A 249 16.92 13.67 1.42
N ALA A 250 17.18 14.75 0.70
CA ALA A 250 18.26 14.83 -0.27
C ALA A 250 19.38 15.70 0.27
N ASP A 251 20.62 15.21 0.16
CA ASP A 251 21.83 15.94 0.53
C ASP A 251 22.97 15.54 -0.43
N GLU A 252 23.75 16.52 -0.86
CA GLU A 252 24.77 16.38 -1.91
C GLU A 252 24.30 15.55 -3.12
N ARG A 253 24.78 14.31 -3.30
CA ARG A 253 24.45 13.43 -4.45
C ARG A 253 23.51 12.27 -4.10
N TRP A 254 22.89 12.29 -2.91
CA TRP A 254 22.05 11.18 -2.44
C TRP A 254 20.68 11.66 -2.03
N ALA A 255 19.68 10.80 -2.25
CA ALA A 255 18.33 10.95 -1.73
C ALA A 255 17.95 9.73 -0.90
N VAL A 256 17.59 9.94 0.36
CA VAL A 256 17.18 8.88 1.29
C VAL A 256 15.69 9.00 1.55
N MET A 257 14.94 8.02 1.04
CA MET A 257 13.51 7.89 1.29
C MET A 257 13.25 7.34 2.70
N SER A 258 12.21 7.85 3.35
CA SER A 258 11.63 7.20 4.53
C SER A 258 11.02 5.83 4.18
N GLN A 259 10.74 5.04 5.19
CA GLN A 259 9.79 3.95 5.08
C GLN A 259 8.39 4.49 4.75
N HIS A 260 7.52 3.61 4.25
CA HIS A 260 6.11 3.89 4.09
C HIS A 260 5.50 4.41 5.41
N ILE A 261 4.95 5.61 5.37
CA ILE A 261 4.29 6.26 6.50
C ILE A 261 2.81 5.87 6.53
N GLY A 262 2.18 5.77 5.35
CA GLY A 262 0.76 5.44 5.20
C GLY A 262 -0.06 6.65 4.77
N ASP A 263 -1.37 6.60 5.01
CA ASP A 263 -2.29 7.68 4.63
C ASP A 263 -2.33 8.73 5.75
N MET A 264 -2.01 9.98 5.42
CA MET A 264 -1.88 11.12 6.35
C MET A 264 -3.25 11.67 6.75
N GLU A 265 -4.15 10.85 7.28
CA GLU A 265 -5.54 11.24 7.57
C GLU A 265 -5.85 11.39 9.07
N ASN A 266 -4.98 10.90 9.94
CA ASN A 266 -5.18 10.88 11.39
C ASN A 266 -3.93 11.36 12.15
N ILE A 267 -4.11 11.67 13.43
CA ILE A 267 -3.06 12.26 14.26
C ILE A 267 -1.93 11.27 14.53
N GLU A 268 -2.26 9.98 14.63
CA GLU A 268 -1.32 8.90 14.87
C GLU A 268 -0.29 8.78 13.73
N THR A 269 -0.75 8.88 12.47
CA THR A 269 0.12 8.89 11.29
C THR A 269 0.96 10.17 11.23
N CYS A 270 0.39 11.33 11.53
CA CYS A 270 1.14 12.60 11.57
C CYS A 270 2.26 12.57 12.64
N ASP A 271 1.98 12.04 13.83
CA ASP A 271 2.98 11.91 14.88
C ASP A 271 4.05 10.86 14.52
N TYR A 272 3.65 9.79 13.82
CA TYR A 272 4.59 8.82 13.27
C TYR A 272 5.51 9.46 12.23
N PHE A 273 4.98 10.25 11.31
CA PHE A 273 5.76 11.02 10.34
C PHE A 273 6.82 11.88 11.04
N ARG A 274 6.42 12.70 12.04
CA ARG A 274 7.35 13.58 12.76
C ARG A 274 8.47 12.80 13.44
N ARG A 275 8.14 11.68 14.11
CA ARG A 275 9.15 10.80 14.75
C ARG A 275 10.10 10.19 13.72
N ALA A 276 9.57 9.71 12.59
CA ALA A 276 10.38 9.14 11.52
C ALA A 276 11.31 10.19 10.90
N LEU A 277 10.82 11.41 10.68
CA LEU A 277 11.61 12.53 10.16
C LEU A 277 12.76 12.88 11.09
N MET A 278 12.48 13.11 12.39
CA MET A 278 13.52 13.41 13.37
C MET A 278 14.57 12.29 13.46
N HIS A 279 14.13 11.03 13.43
CA HIS A 279 15.04 9.89 13.45
C HIS A 279 15.94 9.86 12.21
N LEU A 280 15.38 10.07 11.01
CA LEU A 280 16.15 10.03 9.78
C LEU A 280 17.12 11.21 9.68
N CYS A 281 16.71 12.42 10.05
CA CYS A 281 17.62 13.58 10.14
C CYS A 281 18.79 13.30 11.09
N SER A 282 18.51 12.74 12.27
CA SER A 282 19.55 12.38 13.24
C SER A 282 20.47 11.25 12.75
N LEU A 283 19.94 10.30 11.98
CA LEU A 283 20.72 9.20 11.42
C LEU A 283 21.68 9.69 10.32
N LEU A 284 21.23 10.66 9.53
CA LEU A 284 21.98 11.23 8.41
C LEU A 284 22.88 12.41 8.84
N ASP A 285 22.68 12.95 10.04
CA ASP A 285 23.32 14.19 10.51
C ASP A 285 23.02 15.39 9.58
N VAL A 286 21.74 15.53 9.20
CA VAL A 286 21.27 16.52 8.22
C VAL A 286 20.16 17.39 8.81
N GLU A 287 20.23 18.70 8.55
CA GLU A 287 19.20 19.69 8.85
C GLU A 287 18.64 20.29 7.54
N PRO A 288 17.46 19.85 7.05
CA PRO A 288 16.86 20.38 5.83
C PRO A 288 16.55 21.87 5.93
N CYS A 289 16.98 22.66 4.95
CA CYS A 289 16.69 24.10 4.87
C CYS A 289 15.78 24.47 3.69
N VAL A 290 15.51 23.51 2.80
CA VAL A 290 14.54 23.64 1.71
C VAL A 290 13.48 22.56 1.88
N ILE A 291 12.20 22.94 1.86
CA ILE A 291 11.06 22.05 2.10
C ILE A 291 10.19 21.99 0.85
N ALA A 292 10.27 20.90 0.10
CA ALA A 292 9.43 20.64 -1.05
C ALA A 292 8.13 19.93 -0.62
N HIS A 293 6.99 20.44 -1.07
CA HIS A 293 5.67 19.89 -0.74
C HIS A 293 4.74 19.90 -1.94
N ASP A 294 3.66 19.12 -1.91
CA ASP A 294 2.66 19.13 -2.98
C ASP A 294 1.96 20.50 -3.08
N MET A 295 1.55 20.89 -4.29
CA MET A 295 0.75 22.10 -4.52
C MET A 295 -0.62 22.07 -3.82
N HIS A 296 -1.14 20.90 -3.44
CA HIS A 296 -2.42 20.79 -2.76
C HIS A 296 -2.40 21.52 -1.40
N PRO A 297 -3.19 22.61 -1.22
CA PRO A 297 -3.06 23.47 -0.05
C PRO A 297 -3.65 22.88 1.23
N ARG A 298 -4.47 21.83 1.12
CA ARG A 298 -5.15 21.21 2.27
C ARG A 298 -4.55 19.85 2.67
N TYR A 299 -3.44 19.45 2.06
CA TYR A 299 -2.77 18.24 2.48
C TYR A 299 -2.16 18.43 3.88
N TYR A 300 -2.24 17.41 4.72
CA TYR A 300 -1.58 17.41 6.03
C TYR A 300 -0.06 17.45 5.87
N SER A 301 0.48 16.74 4.88
CA SER A 301 1.90 16.84 4.51
C SER A 301 2.30 18.29 4.16
N THR A 302 1.48 19.00 3.38
CA THR A 302 1.70 20.41 3.05
C THR A 302 1.58 21.33 4.26
N GLN A 303 0.60 21.12 5.14
CA GLN A 303 0.47 21.90 6.37
C GLN A 303 1.66 21.67 7.30
N LEU A 304 2.09 20.42 7.47
CA LEU A 304 3.26 20.06 8.24
C LEU A 304 4.52 20.70 7.65
N ALA A 305 4.67 20.70 6.32
CA ALA A 305 5.78 21.38 5.67
C ALA A 305 5.82 22.87 6.03
N GLN A 306 4.68 23.53 6.15
CA GLN A 306 4.57 24.95 6.51
C GLN A 306 4.90 25.25 7.98
N GLU A 307 4.84 24.24 8.87
CA GLU A 307 5.27 24.37 10.27
C GLU A 307 6.80 24.35 10.42
N LEU A 308 7.52 23.82 9.42
CA LEU A 308 8.98 23.71 9.43
C LEU A 308 9.65 25.03 9.01
N SER A 309 10.81 25.32 9.56
CA SER A 309 11.63 26.45 9.13
C SER A 309 12.36 26.13 7.82
N GLY A 310 12.32 27.04 6.84
CA GLY A 310 13.11 26.91 5.62
C GLY A 310 12.49 27.66 4.44
N VAL A 311 13.02 27.38 3.26
CA VAL A 311 12.43 27.84 1.99
C VAL A 311 11.45 26.78 1.50
N HIS A 312 10.18 27.14 1.33
CA HIS A 312 9.13 26.21 0.91
C HIS A 312 8.94 26.26 -0.60
N ILE A 313 8.93 25.10 -1.25
CA ILE A 313 8.76 24.98 -2.71
C ILE A 313 7.56 24.08 -3.01
N PRO A 314 6.44 24.63 -3.53
CA PRO A 314 5.33 23.83 -3.97
C PRO A 314 5.64 23.15 -5.32
N ILE A 315 5.47 21.83 -5.39
CA ILE A 315 5.70 21.02 -6.59
C ILE A 315 4.38 20.39 -7.03
N GLN A 316 4.11 20.42 -8.34
CA GLN A 316 2.90 19.84 -8.88
C GLN A 316 2.95 18.31 -8.83
N HIS A 317 1.87 17.68 -8.39
CA HIS A 317 1.78 16.23 -8.14
C HIS A 317 2.23 15.33 -9.31
N HIS A 318 1.72 15.60 -10.50
CA HIS A 318 2.00 14.79 -11.69
C HIS A 318 3.39 15.06 -12.25
N TYR A 319 3.86 16.29 -12.12
CA TYR A 319 5.23 16.65 -12.41
C TYR A 319 6.20 15.90 -11.49
N ALA A 320 5.89 15.78 -10.18
CA ALA A 320 6.68 14.98 -9.25
C ALA A 320 6.74 13.49 -9.64
N HIS A 321 5.63 12.90 -10.12
CA HIS A 321 5.63 11.53 -10.66
C HIS A 321 6.54 11.36 -11.87
N VAL A 322 6.58 12.34 -12.77
CA VAL A 322 7.49 12.28 -13.94
C VAL A 322 8.95 12.47 -13.49
N LEU A 323 9.21 13.42 -12.59
CA LEU A 323 10.55 13.67 -12.05
C LEU A 323 11.15 12.46 -11.33
N SER A 324 10.35 11.73 -10.55
CA SER A 324 10.85 10.53 -9.85
C SER A 324 11.34 9.47 -10.85
N CYS A 325 10.61 9.26 -11.94
CA CYS A 325 11.01 8.37 -13.03
C CYS A 325 12.28 8.86 -13.75
N MET A 326 12.38 10.17 -14.02
CA MET A 326 13.59 10.76 -14.62
C MET A 326 14.82 10.51 -13.75
N VAL A 327 14.72 10.78 -12.45
CA VAL A 327 15.82 10.60 -11.49
C VAL A 327 16.21 9.13 -11.37
N GLU A 328 15.26 8.21 -11.22
CA GLU A 328 15.54 6.77 -11.11
C GLU A 328 16.26 6.22 -12.35
N ASN A 329 16.01 6.79 -13.52
CA ASN A 329 16.64 6.39 -14.79
C ASN A 329 17.86 7.25 -15.17
N GLY A 330 18.27 8.21 -14.34
CA GLY A 330 19.41 9.10 -14.61
C GLY A 330 19.19 10.03 -15.82
N VAL A 331 17.94 10.30 -16.18
CA VAL A 331 17.55 11.15 -17.31
C VAL A 331 17.47 12.59 -16.85
N THR A 332 18.12 13.51 -17.57
CA THR A 332 18.18 14.94 -17.19
C THR A 332 17.71 15.87 -18.30
N GLU A 333 17.61 15.36 -19.52
CA GLU A 333 17.07 16.02 -20.69
C GLU A 333 15.55 16.18 -20.63
N PRO A 334 14.97 17.09 -21.44
CA PRO A 334 13.51 17.23 -21.53
C PRO A 334 12.83 15.95 -22.02
N VAL A 335 11.72 15.56 -21.36
CA VAL A 335 10.96 14.35 -21.69
C VAL A 335 9.47 14.64 -21.89
N ILE A 336 8.80 13.76 -22.62
CA ILE A 336 7.34 13.65 -22.60
C ILE A 336 6.96 12.67 -21.48
N GLY A 337 6.40 13.20 -20.40
CA GLY A 337 5.87 12.42 -19.29
C GLY A 337 4.40 12.11 -19.46
N VAL A 338 4.00 10.86 -19.23
CA VAL A 338 2.59 10.44 -19.17
C VAL A 338 2.28 10.10 -17.72
N ALA A 339 1.48 10.94 -17.07
CA ALA A 339 1.17 10.81 -15.65
C ALA A 339 -0.31 10.44 -15.47
N PHE A 340 -0.54 9.14 -15.30
CA PHE A 340 -1.86 8.56 -15.06
C PHE A 340 -2.01 8.16 -13.60
N ASP A 341 -2.96 8.78 -12.91
CA ASP A 341 -3.20 8.62 -11.48
C ASP A 341 -4.72 8.72 -11.17
N GLY A 342 -5.08 8.46 -9.91
CA GLY A 342 -6.40 8.69 -9.35
C GLY A 342 -6.72 10.17 -9.14
N THR A 343 -5.92 10.89 -8.36
CA THR A 343 -6.23 12.28 -7.98
C THR A 343 -4.97 13.05 -7.61
N GLY A 344 -4.63 14.07 -8.40
CA GLY A 344 -3.67 15.09 -7.98
C GLY A 344 -4.20 16.49 -8.20
N TYR A 345 -3.69 17.44 -7.41
CA TYR A 345 -4.08 18.84 -7.52
C TYR A 345 -3.53 19.46 -8.80
N GLY A 346 -4.42 19.96 -9.64
CA GLY A 346 -4.07 20.66 -10.86
C GLY A 346 -3.64 22.10 -10.56
N ALA A 347 -2.72 22.62 -11.36
CA ALA A 347 -2.31 24.03 -11.27
C ALA A 347 -3.45 25.02 -11.61
N ASP A 348 -4.51 24.53 -12.25
CA ASP A 348 -5.74 25.25 -12.58
C ASP A 348 -6.86 25.06 -11.54
N GLY A 349 -6.56 24.40 -10.41
CA GLY A 349 -7.52 24.10 -9.35
C GLY A 349 -8.48 22.94 -9.67
N THR A 350 -8.30 22.25 -10.80
CA THR A 350 -9.05 21.02 -11.15
C THR A 350 -8.34 19.76 -10.64
N VAL A 351 -8.99 18.60 -10.74
CA VAL A 351 -8.39 17.32 -10.36
C VAL A 351 -7.73 16.67 -11.58
N TRP A 352 -6.41 16.60 -11.58
CA TRP A 352 -5.64 15.94 -12.64
C TRP A 352 -5.50 14.43 -12.36
N GLY A 353 -5.12 13.68 -13.39
CA GLY A 353 -4.85 12.23 -13.30
C GLY A 353 -4.74 11.53 -14.65
N GLY A 354 -4.74 12.27 -15.76
CA GLY A 354 -4.74 11.74 -17.12
C GLY A 354 -3.94 12.66 -18.03
N GLU A 355 -2.72 12.99 -17.62
CA GLU A 355 -1.96 14.14 -18.15
C GLU A 355 -0.79 13.71 -19.04
N ILE A 356 -0.57 14.48 -20.12
CA ILE A 356 0.64 14.42 -20.94
C ILE A 356 1.40 15.73 -20.74
N LEU A 357 2.62 15.63 -20.22
CA LEU A 357 3.45 16.75 -19.83
C LEU A 357 4.75 16.77 -20.64
N LEU A 358 5.23 17.96 -21.02
CA LEU A 358 6.63 18.18 -21.36
C LEU A 358 7.34 18.61 -20.08
N CYS A 359 8.28 17.81 -19.60
CA CYS A 359 8.96 18.03 -18.32
C CYS A 359 10.46 18.22 -18.53
N THR A 360 11.04 19.17 -17.82
CA THR A 360 12.48 19.26 -17.54
C THR A 360 12.67 19.06 -16.02
N LEU A 361 13.90 19.14 -15.51
CA LEU A 361 14.14 19.08 -14.07
C LEU A 361 13.61 20.28 -13.27
N THR A 362 13.31 21.40 -13.94
CA THR A 362 12.93 22.66 -13.28
C THR A 362 11.56 23.20 -13.68
N GLU A 363 10.98 22.72 -14.77
CA GLU A 363 9.69 23.18 -15.26
C GLU A 363 8.88 22.06 -15.92
N PHE A 364 7.58 22.28 -16.05
CA PHE A 364 6.69 21.44 -16.83
C PHE A 364 5.69 22.27 -17.63
N LYS A 365 5.24 21.71 -18.76
CA LYS A 365 4.17 22.24 -19.58
C LYS A 365 3.15 21.14 -19.88
N ARG A 366 1.88 21.38 -19.54
CA ARG A 366 0.78 20.48 -19.88
C ARG A 366 0.53 20.53 -21.39
N LEU A 367 0.73 19.41 -22.08
CA LEU A 367 0.56 19.28 -23.53
C LEU A 367 -0.79 18.70 -23.93
N GLY A 368 -1.35 17.81 -23.10
CA GLY A 368 -2.64 17.17 -23.36
C GLY A 368 -3.21 16.55 -22.09
N HIS A 369 -4.51 16.31 -22.08
CA HIS A 369 -5.20 15.68 -20.96
C HIS A 369 -6.52 15.06 -21.40
N LEU A 370 -7.07 14.15 -20.59
CA LEU A 370 -8.43 13.65 -20.79
C LEU A 370 -9.45 14.80 -20.72
N LEU A 371 -10.55 14.68 -21.47
CA LEU A 371 -11.67 15.63 -21.38
C LEU A 371 -12.12 15.74 -19.91
N PRO A 372 -12.13 16.95 -19.31
CA PRO A 372 -12.56 17.10 -17.93
C PRO A 372 -14.02 16.71 -17.75
N MET A 373 -14.28 15.79 -16.81
CA MET A 373 -15.61 15.29 -16.49
C MET A 373 -15.99 15.62 -15.04
N PRO A 374 -17.30 15.75 -14.72
CA PRO A 374 -17.72 16.11 -13.38
C PRO A 374 -17.62 14.95 -12.38
N LEU A 375 -16.92 15.16 -11.27
CA LEU A 375 -16.86 14.27 -10.12
C LEU A 375 -17.94 14.64 -9.10
N ALA A 376 -19.20 14.29 -9.40
CA ALA A 376 -20.35 14.67 -8.57
C ALA A 376 -20.26 14.07 -7.15
N GLY A 377 -20.06 14.94 -6.15
CA GLY A 377 -19.92 14.57 -4.75
C GLY A 377 -18.48 14.32 -4.27
N GLY A 378 -17.46 14.62 -5.08
CA GLY A 378 -16.05 14.48 -4.70
C GLY A 378 -15.72 13.05 -4.24
N GLU A 379 -15.24 12.92 -2.99
CA GLU A 379 -14.95 11.64 -2.32
C GLU A 379 -16.09 10.61 -2.36
N ALA A 380 -17.35 11.07 -2.34
CA ALA A 380 -18.48 10.15 -2.46
C ALA A 380 -18.50 9.44 -3.83
N GLY A 381 -18.04 10.11 -4.88
CA GLY A 381 -17.89 9.52 -6.22
C GLY A 381 -16.75 8.51 -6.29
N ILE A 382 -15.66 8.74 -5.55
CA ILE A 382 -14.51 7.82 -5.48
C ILE A 382 -14.91 6.53 -4.74
N ARG A 383 -15.59 6.65 -3.59
CA ARG A 383 -16.08 5.48 -2.82
C ARG A 383 -17.19 4.73 -3.53
N LYS A 384 -17.95 5.39 -4.40
CA LYS A 384 -19.08 4.79 -5.13
C LYS A 384 -18.95 5.03 -6.64
N PRO A 385 -18.12 4.24 -7.34
CA PRO A 385 -17.91 4.33 -8.79
C PRO A 385 -19.20 4.40 -9.62
N ALA A 386 -20.30 3.80 -9.17
CA ALA A 386 -21.61 3.93 -9.83
C ALA A 386 -22.10 5.38 -9.94
N ARG A 387 -21.84 6.23 -8.93
CA ARG A 387 -22.18 7.66 -8.99
C ARG A 387 -21.37 8.37 -10.07
N LEU A 388 -20.10 8.00 -10.20
CA LEU A 388 -19.18 8.56 -11.18
C LEU A 388 -19.57 8.19 -12.61
N ALA A 389 -19.86 6.90 -12.84
CA ALA A 389 -20.39 6.41 -14.10
C ALA A 389 -21.67 7.15 -14.52
N PHE A 390 -22.63 7.28 -13.60
CA PHE A 390 -23.86 8.02 -13.87
C PHE A 390 -23.57 9.50 -14.18
N SER A 391 -22.70 10.15 -13.39
CA SER A 391 -22.29 11.54 -13.61
C SER A 391 -21.70 11.76 -15.02
N TYR A 392 -20.85 10.84 -15.47
CA TYR A 392 -20.20 10.95 -16.78
C TYR A 392 -21.19 10.79 -17.92
N ILE A 393 -21.98 9.72 -17.90
CA ILE A 393 -22.96 9.45 -18.97
C ILE A 393 -24.05 10.52 -18.99
N TRP A 394 -24.53 10.98 -17.83
CA TRP A 394 -25.48 12.08 -17.73
C TRP A 394 -24.94 13.38 -18.34
N SER A 395 -23.65 13.68 -18.13
CA SER A 395 -23.04 14.90 -18.66
C SER A 395 -22.88 14.89 -20.18
N ILE A 396 -22.80 13.70 -20.78
CA ILE A 396 -22.63 13.52 -22.24
C ILE A 396 -23.99 13.42 -22.93
N LEU A 397 -24.94 12.66 -22.36
CA LEU A 397 -26.19 12.27 -23.01
C LEU A 397 -27.43 12.91 -22.40
N ALA A 398 -27.30 13.68 -21.31
CA ALA A 398 -28.43 14.23 -20.56
C ALA A 398 -29.47 13.14 -20.24
N THR A 399 -30.75 13.39 -20.56
CA THR A 399 -31.85 12.44 -20.29
C THR A 399 -31.72 11.11 -21.04
N ASP A 400 -30.98 11.07 -22.16
CA ASP A 400 -30.75 9.82 -22.90
C ASP A 400 -29.80 8.87 -22.17
N ALA A 401 -29.11 9.35 -21.12
CA ALA A 401 -28.26 8.55 -20.27
C ALA A 401 -28.98 7.33 -19.68
N LEU A 402 -30.28 7.47 -19.35
CA LEU A 402 -31.09 6.38 -18.77
C LEU A 402 -31.30 5.21 -19.74
N HIS A 403 -31.16 5.45 -21.05
CA HIS A 403 -31.32 4.43 -22.09
C HIS A 403 -29.97 3.87 -22.59
N HIS A 404 -28.84 4.34 -22.03
CA HIS A 404 -27.52 3.88 -22.42
C HIS A 404 -27.28 2.42 -22.02
N ARG A 405 -26.61 1.65 -22.88
CA ARG A 405 -26.24 0.25 -22.60
C ARG A 405 -25.34 0.15 -21.37
N GLY A 406 -25.66 -0.72 -20.42
CA GLY A 406 -24.90 -0.87 -19.17
C GLY A 406 -25.38 0.06 -18.05
N MET A 407 -26.24 1.04 -18.34
CA MET A 407 -26.81 1.91 -17.33
C MET A 407 -27.67 1.12 -16.33
N GLU A 408 -28.32 0.04 -16.77
CA GLU A 408 -29.09 -0.84 -15.89
C GLU A 408 -28.27 -1.38 -14.71
N ARG A 409 -26.98 -1.64 -14.93
CA ARG A 409 -26.04 -2.12 -13.89
C ARG A 409 -25.72 -1.01 -12.90
N VAL A 410 -25.48 0.20 -13.41
CA VAL A 410 -25.21 1.39 -12.60
C VAL A 410 -26.41 1.76 -11.74
N LEU A 411 -27.61 1.75 -12.32
CA LEU A 411 -28.86 2.07 -11.62
C LEU A 411 -29.13 1.11 -10.45
N GLY A 412 -28.70 -0.16 -10.55
CA GLY A 412 -28.80 -1.13 -9.45
C GLY A 412 -28.03 -0.75 -8.18
N TYR A 413 -27.04 0.14 -8.27
CA TYR A 413 -26.27 0.63 -7.13
C TYR A 413 -26.75 1.98 -6.60
N LEU A 414 -27.62 2.70 -7.32
CA LEU A 414 -28.04 4.06 -6.98
C LEU A 414 -29.45 4.07 -6.40
N ASP A 415 -29.64 4.81 -5.31
CA ASP A 415 -30.98 5.02 -4.77
C ASP A 415 -31.73 6.17 -5.49
N ALA A 416 -33.05 6.26 -5.24
CA ALA A 416 -33.90 7.29 -5.85
C ALA A 416 -33.47 8.73 -5.50
N THR A 417 -32.83 8.93 -4.36
CA THR A 417 -32.30 10.24 -3.93
C THR A 417 -31.07 10.60 -4.75
N GLU A 418 -30.14 9.67 -4.93
CA GLU A 418 -28.94 9.86 -5.74
C GLU A 418 -29.27 10.18 -7.19
N LEU A 419 -30.19 9.42 -7.80
CA LEU A 419 -30.63 9.64 -9.18
C LEU A 419 -31.23 11.03 -9.41
N ARG A 420 -31.90 11.58 -8.38
CA ARG A 420 -32.45 12.94 -8.43
C ARG A 420 -31.39 14.02 -8.18
N ILE A 421 -30.44 13.78 -7.27
CA ILE A 421 -29.49 14.80 -6.81
C ILE A 421 -28.31 14.95 -7.78
N ILE A 422 -27.76 13.87 -8.34
CA ILE A 422 -26.57 13.95 -9.20
C ILE A 422 -26.79 14.92 -10.40
N PRO A 423 -27.91 14.86 -11.15
CA PRO A 423 -28.19 15.82 -12.21
C PRO A 423 -28.21 17.28 -11.74
N ILE A 424 -28.75 17.52 -10.54
CA ILE A 424 -28.81 18.85 -9.92
C ILE A 424 -27.40 19.33 -9.53
N GLN A 425 -26.58 18.44 -8.97
CA GLN A 425 -25.18 18.74 -8.62
C GLN A 425 -24.37 19.14 -9.85
N ILE A 426 -24.57 18.46 -10.97
CA ILE A 426 -23.90 18.75 -12.23
C ILE A 426 -24.39 20.10 -12.78
N ALA A 427 -25.72 20.28 -12.92
CA ALA A 427 -26.30 21.48 -13.51
C ALA A 427 -26.01 22.76 -12.71
N ARG A 428 -25.82 22.66 -11.39
CA ARG A 428 -25.55 23.80 -10.50
C ARG A 428 -24.08 23.89 -10.04
N HIS A 429 -23.20 23.02 -10.52
CA HIS A 429 -21.81 22.93 -10.07
C HIS A 429 -21.65 22.81 -8.54
N LEU A 430 -22.56 22.12 -7.87
CA LEU A 430 -22.57 21.96 -6.41
C LEU A 430 -21.77 20.73 -5.98
N ASN A 431 -20.60 20.93 -5.37
CA ASN A 431 -19.68 19.86 -4.98
C ASN A 431 -19.33 18.93 -6.15
N THR A 432 -19.09 19.52 -7.32
CA THR A 432 -18.81 18.82 -8.57
C THR A 432 -17.51 19.35 -9.16
N PRO A 433 -16.34 19.06 -8.53
CA PRO A 433 -15.07 19.41 -9.15
C PRO A 433 -14.93 18.69 -10.50
N MET A 434 -14.26 19.35 -11.44
CA MET A 434 -13.94 18.75 -12.73
C MET A 434 -12.67 17.92 -12.60
N THR A 435 -12.64 16.76 -13.24
CA THR A 435 -11.50 15.84 -13.20
C THR A 435 -11.11 15.34 -14.59
N SER A 436 -9.82 15.30 -14.88
CA SER A 436 -9.22 14.65 -16.05
C SER A 436 -8.55 13.32 -15.68
N SER A 437 -8.99 12.67 -14.59
CA SER A 437 -8.33 11.50 -14.02
C SER A 437 -8.55 10.21 -14.82
N MET A 438 -7.45 9.50 -15.09
CA MET A 438 -7.46 8.16 -15.66
C MET A 438 -8.03 7.14 -14.67
N GLY A 439 -7.67 7.22 -13.39
CA GLY A 439 -8.25 6.35 -12.36
C GLY A 439 -9.78 6.48 -12.27
N ARG A 440 -10.30 7.70 -12.36
CA ARG A 440 -11.75 7.96 -12.39
C ARG A 440 -12.42 7.42 -13.65
N LEU A 441 -11.75 7.49 -14.80
CA LEU A 441 -12.24 6.84 -16.02
C LEU A 441 -12.34 5.31 -15.84
N PHE A 442 -11.31 4.68 -15.28
CA PHE A 442 -11.33 3.24 -14.97
C PHE A 442 -12.45 2.87 -14.00
N ASP A 443 -12.65 3.65 -12.93
CA ASP A 443 -13.72 3.44 -11.95
C ASP A 443 -15.11 3.52 -12.63
N ALA A 444 -15.34 4.54 -13.47
CA ALA A 444 -16.59 4.69 -14.21
C ALA A 444 -16.84 3.53 -15.17
N THR A 445 -15.81 3.10 -15.92
CA THR A 445 -15.89 1.94 -16.82
C THR A 445 -16.18 0.65 -16.05
N SER A 446 -15.51 0.44 -14.92
CA SER A 446 -15.72 -0.73 -14.05
C SER A 446 -17.18 -0.81 -13.58
N ALA A 447 -17.76 0.32 -13.15
CA ALA A 447 -19.16 0.38 -12.75
C ALA A 447 -20.14 0.17 -13.91
N LEU A 448 -19.87 0.74 -15.10
CA LEU A 448 -20.69 0.52 -16.31
C LEU A 448 -20.70 -0.93 -16.76
N LEU A 449 -19.59 -1.64 -16.57
CA LEU A 449 -19.49 -3.07 -16.82
C LEU A 449 -20.08 -3.91 -15.69
N GLY A 450 -20.51 -3.31 -14.58
CA GLY A 450 -21.09 -4.00 -13.42
C GLY A 450 -20.06 -4.79 -12.60
N ILE A 451 -18.77 -4.46 -12.72
CA ILE A 451 -17.67 -5.12 -12.00
C ILE A 451 -17.62 -4.58 -10.56
N CYS A 452 -17.43 -3.26 -10.40
CA CYS A 452 -17.36 -2.64 -9.09
C CYS A 452 -18.22 -1.35 -9.06
N GLY A 453 -19.36 -1.40 -8.36
CA GLY A 453 -20.23 -0.23 -8.14
C GLY A 453 -19.94 0.55 -6.86
N VAL A 454 -19.30 -0.10 -5.88
CA VAL A 454 -18.91 0.45 -4.57
C VAL A 454 -17.52 -0.06 -4.22
N ALA A 455 -16.58 0.87 -3.98
CA ALA A 455 -15.22 0.55 -3.62
C ALA A 455 -15.05 0.59 -2.08
N SER A 456 -14.28 -0.35 -1.55
CA SER A 456 -13.94 -0.48 -0.13
C SER A 456 -12.50 -0.08 0.20
N TYR A 457 -11.68 0.13 -0.84
CA TYR A 457 -10.33 0.67 -0.73
C TYR A 457 -9.99 1.40 -2.03
N GLU A 458 -9.03 2.31 -1.96
CA GLU A 458 -8.57 3.09 -3.11
C GLU A 458 -7.97 2.19 -4.21
N GLY A 459 -8.37 2.45 -5.45
CA GLY A 459 -7.96 1.67 -6.62
C GLY A 459 -8.73 0.37 -6.86
N GLN A 460 -9.67 -0.03 -5.99
CA GLN A 460 -10.36 -1.33 -6.12
C GLN A 460 -11.04 -1.53 -7.48
N ALA A 461 -11.84 -0.56 -7.94
CA ALA A 461 -12.61 -0.72 -9.17
C ALA A 461 -11.72 -0.78 -10.41
N ALA A 462 -10.64 0.00 -10.45
CA ALA A 462 -9.62 -0.06 -11.49
C ALA A 462 -8.86 -1.39 -11.48
N MET A 463 -8.45 -1.89 -10.30
CA MET A 463 -7.78 -3.18 -10.17
C MET A 463 -8.68 -4.33 -10.62
N GLU A 464 -9.93 -4.40 -10.15
CA GLU A 464 -10.86 -5.46 -10.55
C GLU A 464 -11.16 -5.42 -12.07
N LEU A 465 -11.21 -4.22 -12.66
CA LEU A 465 -11.32 -4.06 -14.11
C LEU A 465 -10.08 -4.61 -14.84
N GLU A 466 -8.86 -4.33 -14.35
CA GLU A 466 -7.62 -4.92 -14.88
C GLU A 466 -7.68 -6.45 -14.83
N MET A 467 -8.19 -7.03 -13.75
CA MET A 467 -8.26 -8.49 -13.57
C MET A 467 -9.21 -9.14 -14.58
N VAL A 468 -10.42 -8.57 -14.76
CA VAL A 468 -11.38 -9.06 -15.76
C VAL A 468 -10.83 -8.91 -17.18
N ALA A 469 -10.21 -7.76 -17.49
CA ALA A 469 -9.62 -7.52 -18.80
C ALA A 469 -8.43 -8.46 -19.08
N THR A 470 -7.59 -8.72 -18.09
CA THR A 470 -6.46 -9.64 -18.20
C THR A 470 -6.93 -11.07 -18.45
N HIS A 471 -7.94 -11.54 -17.70
CA HIS A 471 -8.50 -12.86 -17.91
C HIS A 471 -9.06 -13.03 -19.32
N ALA A 472 -9.86 -12.06 -19.79
CA ALA A 472 -10.41 -12.08 -21.15
C ALA A 472 -9.33 -12.02 -22.24
N TRP A 473 -8.22 -11.29 -21.99
CA TRP A 473 -7.10 -11.21 -22.91
C TRP A 473 -6.34 -12.54 -23.01
N ASP A 474 -6.13 -13.21 -21.88
CA ASP A 474 -5.47 -14.52 -21.84
C ASP A 474 -6.34 -15.59 -22.53
N ASP A 475 -7.64 -15.63 -22.23
CA ASP A 475 -8.61 -16.55 -22.86
C ASP A 475 -8.67 -16.38 -24.39
N ALA A 476 -8.47 -15.16 -24.90
CA ALA A 476 -8.47 -14.90 -26.34
C ALA A 476 -7.19 -15.34 -27.07
N ARG A 477 -6.12 -15.66 -26.32
CA ARG A 477 -4.82 -16.09 -26.88
C ARG A 477 -4.63 -17.61 -26.84
N GLU A 478 -5.38 -18.31 -25.99
CA GLU A 478 -5.52 -19.78 -25.98
C GLU A 478 -6.45 -20.24 -27.10
#